data_AF-A0A3N5LL61-F1
#
_entry.id   AF-A0A3N5LL61-F1
#
_cell.length_a   1.000
_cell.length_b   1.000
_cell.length_c   1.000
_cell.angle_alpha   90.00
_cell.angle_beta   90.00
_cell.angle_gamma   90.00
#
_symmetry.space_group_name_H-M   'P 1'
#
loop_
_entity.id
_entity.type
_entity.pdbx_description
1 polymer ?
#
loop_
_entity_poly.entity_id
_entity_poly.type
_entity_poly.pdbx_seq_one_letter_code
_entity_poly.pdbx_strand_id
1 'polypeptide(L)'
;MPFYPPEPFRIKMVEPIQLIDRNAREEALRRAGYNLFGLRAEDVFVDLLTDSGTGAMSQAQWAAMLEGDESYAGARSFYRLSEVVQDIFGFRHFVP
;
A
#
# COMPACT_ATOMS: atom_id res chain seq x y z
N MET A 1 14.85 16.59 -23.35
CA MET A 1 15.05 16.06 -21.98
C MET A 1 13.69 15.75 -21.40
N PRO A 2 13.51 14.63 -20.70
CA PRO A 2 12.28 14.36 -19.96
C PRO A 2 12.07 15.39 -18.83
N PHE A 3 10.81 15.74 -18.57
CA PHE A 3 10.40 16.59 -17.45
C PHE A 3 9.98 15.71 -16.28
N TYR A 4 10.50 16.00 -15.09
CA TYR A 4 10.18 15.29 -13.84
C TYR A 4 9.56 16.29 -12.86
N PRO A 5 8.22 16.30 -12.70
CA PRO A 5 7.58 17.22 -11.75
C PRO A 5 7.94 16.86 -10.31
N PRO A 6 7.97 17.83 -9.39
CA PRO A 6 8.05 17.54 -7.97
C PRO A 6 6.80 16.79 -7.49
N GLU A 7 6.93 16.04 -6.41
CA GLU A 7 5.82 15.34 -5.77
C GLU A 7 4.73 16.35 -5.33
N PRO A 8 3.44 16.14 -5.67
CA PRO A 8 2.36 17.03 -5.26
C PRO A 8 1.91 16.79 -3.80
N PHE A 9 2.79 16.25 -2.97
CA PHE A 9 2.59 15.93 -1.57
C PHE A 9 3.91 16.05 -0.81
N ARG A 10 3.85 15.99 0.52
CA ARG A 10 5.03 15.95 1.39
C ARG A 10 5.00 14.71 2.27
N ILE A 11 6.17 14.21 2.63
CA ILE A 11 6.31 13.05 3.53
C ILE A 11 5.76 13.43 4.92
N LYS A 12 4.86 12.59 5.44
CA LYS A 12 4.26 12.75 6.79
C LYS A 12 4.75 11.69 7.77
N MET A 13 5.04 10.49 7.28
CA MET A 13 5.49 9.31 8.02
C MET A 13 6.53 8.58 7.16
N VAL A 14 7.48 7.89 7.80
CA VAL A 14 8.49 7.07 7.13
C VAL A 14 8.53 5.68 7.73
N GLU A 15 8.87 4.69 6.91
CA GLU A 15 9.19 3.32 7.33
C GLU A 15 10.68 3.08 7.08
N PRO A 16 11.47 2.65 8.07
CA PRO A 16 12.90 2.40 7.89
C PRO A 16 13.14 1.22 6.92
N ILE A 17 14.10 1.40 6.01
CA ILE A 17 14.61 0.34 5.12
C ILE A 17 16.12 0.22 5.29
N GLN A 18 16.66 -0.98 5.09
CA GLN A 18 18.10 -1.24 5.24
C GLN A 18 18.64 -1.95 4.01
N LEU A 19 19.75 -1.43 3.48
CA LEU A 19 20.55 -2.15 2.51
C LEU A 19 21.55 -3.04 3.27
N ILE A 20 21.24 -4.33 3.36
CA ILE A 20 22.18 -5.33 3.89
C ILE A 20 23.36 -5.51 2.92
N ASP A 21 24.49 -6.00 3.44
CA ASP A 21 25.67 -6.21 2.62
C ASP A 21 25.44 -7.27 1.51
N ARG A 22 26.37 -7.31 0.56
CA ARG A 22 26.27 -8.20 -0.59
C ARG A 22 26.22 -9.68 -0.19
N ASN A 23 27.03 -10.13 0.78
CA ASN A 23 27.08 -11.53 1.17
C ASN A 23 25.77 -11.95 1.83
N ALA A 24 25.20 -11.08 2.67
CA ALA A 24 23.88 -11.30 3.27
C ALA A 24 22.77 -11.46 2.22
N ARG A 25 22.78 -10.64 1.16
CA ARG A 25 21.84 -10.79 0.01
C ARG A 25 22.05 -12.10 -0.75
N GLU A 26 23.30 -12.49 -1.00
CA GLU A 26 23.60 -13.76 -1.68
C GLU A 26 23.10 -14.97 -0.88
N GLU A 27 23.28 -14.96 0.44
CA GLU A 27 22.72 -15.99 1.32
C GLU A 27 21.19 -15.97 1.38
N ALA A 28 20.57 -14.79 1.41
CA ALA A 28 19.11 -14.67 1.33
C ALA A 28 18.55 -15.28 0.03
N LEU A 29 19.17 -15.00 -1.11
CA LEU A 29 18.79 -15.58 -2.40
C LEU A 29 18.98 -17.10 -2.43
N ARG A 30 20.07 -17.63 -1.87
CA ARG A 30 20.29 -19.08 -1.75
C ARG A 30 19.21 -19.73 -0.87
N ARG A 31 18.92 -19.17 0.30
CA ARG A 31 17.85 -19.65 1.21
C ARG A 31 16.48 -19.64 0.54
N ALA A 32 16.20 -18.63 -0.28
CA ALA A 32 14.95 -18.50 -1.03
C ALA A 32 14.89 -19.42 -2.28
N GLY A 33 15.91 -20.25 -2.53
CA GLY A 33 15.96 -21.10 -3.72
C GLY A 33 15.99 -20.30 -5.03
N TYR A 34 16.58 -19.09 -4.99
CA TYR A 34 16.63 -18.14 -6.11
C TYR A 34 15.25 -17.68 -6.63
N ASN A 35 14.18 -17.90 -5.86
CA ASN A 35 12.86 -17.36 -6.14
C ASN A 35 12.60 -16.14 -5.25
N LEU A 36 12.34 -14.96 -5.84
CA LEU A 36 12.11 -13.72 -5.09
C LEU A 36 10.90 -13.80 -4.15
N PHE A 37 9.88 -14.60 -4.49
CA PHE A 37 8.74 -14.84 -3.59
C PHE A 37 9.14 -15.57 -2.29
N GLY A 38 10.30 -16.20 -2.26
CA GLY A 38 10.86 -16.83 -1.06
C GLY A 38 11.72 -15.90 -0.20
N LEU A 39 11.95 -14.65 -0.62
CA LEU A 39 12.69 -13.68 0.18
C LEU A 39 11.83 -13.15 1.33
N ARG A 40 12.48 -12.84 2.45
CA ARG A 40 11.86 -12.07 3.52
C ARG A 40 11.88 -10.59 3.14
N ALA A 41 10.84 -9.85 3.50
CA ALA A 41 10.77 -8.41 3.23
C ALA A 41 11.94 -7.63 3.86
N GLU A 42 12.40 -8.03 5.06
CA GLU A 42 13.56 -7.43 5.74
C GLU A 42 14.90 -7.55 4.97
N ASP A 43 15.00 -8.53 4.06
CA ASP A 43 16.17 -8.73 3.21
C ASP A 43 16.10 -7.87 1.90
N VAL A 44 15.00 -7.16 1.67
CA VAL A 44 14.73 -6.36 0.47
C VAL A 44 14.84 -4.86 0.79
N PHE A 45 15.74 -4.16 0.10
CA PHE A 45 15.95 -2.72 0.31
C PHE A 45 14.88 -1.85 -0.37
N VAL A 46 14.56 -2.15 -1.64
CA VAL A 46 13.48 -1.49 -2.40
C VAL A 46 12.66 -2.59 -3.05
N ASP A 47 11.41 -2.72 -2.64
CA ASP A 47 10.51 -3.75 -3.15
C ASP A 47 9.71 -3.21 -4.34
N LEU A 48 9.88 -3.85 -5.49
CA LEU A 48 9.19 -3.55 -6.75
C LEU A 48 8.42 -4.79 -7.26
N LEU A 49 8.12 -5.75 -6.38
CA LEU A 49 7.46 -7.00 -6.76
C LEU A 49 6.02 -6.79 -7.22
N THR A 50 5.29 -5.86 -6.59
CA THR A 50 3.89 -5.53 -6.94
C THR A 50 3.51 -4.13 -6.49
N ASP A 51 2.52 -3.56 -7.17
CA ASP A 51 1.78 -2.34 -6.79
C ASP A 51 0.49 -2.64 -5.99
N SER A 52 0.17 -3.91 -5.78
CA SER A 52 -1.05 -4.34 -5.07
C SER A 52 -0.86 -4.25 -3.55
N GLY A 53 -1.52 -3.27 -2.93
CA GLY A 53 -1.53 -3.11 -1.46
C GLY A 53 -0.28 -2.46 -0.87
N THR A 54 0.68 -2.03 -1.70
CA THR A 54 1.96 -1.41 -1.29
C THR A 54 1.93 0.13 -1.34
N GLY A 55 0.74 0.73 -1.53
CA GLY A 55 0.57 2.17 -1.58
C GLY A 55 0.64 2.86 -0.21
N ALA A 56 1.30 4.01 -0.14
CA ALA A 56 1.32 4.84 1.08
C ALA A 56 0.03 5.66 1.22
N MET A 57 -0.72 5.42 2.29
CA MET A 57 -1.94 6.17 2.59
C MET A 57 -1.66 7.59 3.08
N SER A 58 -2.55 8.52 2.72
CA SER A 58 -2.55 9.89 3.24
C SER A 58 -2.96 9.95 4.72
N GLN A 59 -2.67 11.08 5.38
CA GLN A 59 -3.13 11.32 6.76
C GLN A 59 -4.66 11.29 6.90
N ALA A 60 -5.41 11.63 5.85
CA ALA A 60 -6.88 11.62 5.86
C ALA A 60 -7.43 10.18 5.82
N GLN A 61 -6.78 9.28 5.07
CA GLN A 61 -7.11 7.85 5.09
C GLN A 61 -6.81 7.24 6.46
N TRP A 62 -5.66 7.57 7.06
CA TRP A 62 -5.35 7.14 8.43
C TRP A 62 -6.37 7.65 9.46
N ALA A 63 -6.81 8.90 9.38
CA ALA A 63 -7.86 9.44 10.25
C ALA A 63 -9.19 8.69 10.06
N ALA A 64 -9.58 8.40 8.81
CA ALA A 64 -10.81 7.67 8.51
C ALA A 64 -10.81 6.25 9.08
N MET A 65 -9.64 5.59 9.15
CA MET A 65 -9.53 4.28 9.81
C MET A 65 -9.80 4.36 11.31
N LEU A 66 -9.34 5.43 11.98
CA LEU A 66 -9.56 5.62 13.42
C LEU A 66 -11.02 5.97 13.77
N GLU A 67 -11.77 6.49 12.80
CA GLU A 67 -13.21 6.82 12.92
C GLU A 67 -14.13 5.69 12.43
N GLY A 68 -13.56 4.49 12.20
CA GLY A 68 -14.26 3.32 11.67
C GLY A 68 -15.56 2.99 12.40
N ASP A 69 -16.60 2.69 11.61
CA ASP A 69 -17.87 2.17 12.10
C ASP A 69 -17.89 0.66 11.91
N GLU A 70 -17.62 -0.08 12.99
CA GLU A 70 -17.49 -1.55 12.99
C GLU A 70 -18.83 -2.27 13.17
N SER A 71 -19.95 -1.58 12.89
CA SER A 71 -21.28 -2.17 12.96
C SER A 71 -21.44 -3.29 11.93
N TYR A 72 -21.98 -4.43 12.35
CA TYR A 72 -22.14 -5.62 11.50
C TYR A 72 -23.04 -5.39 10.26
N ALA A 73 -24.02 -4.50 10.35
CA ALA A 73 -24.88 -4.12 9.25
C ALA A 73 -25.19 -2.62 9.32
N GLY A 74 -25.24 -1.96 8.16
CA GLY A 74 -25.57 -0.54 8.06
C GLY A 74 -24.46 0.41 8.55
N ALA A 75 -23.19 0.00 8.50
CA ALA A 75 -22.07 0.85 8.84
C ALA A 75 -22.03 2.12 7.98
N ARG A 76 -21.71 3.27 8.59
CA ARG A 76 -21.59 4.56 7.89
C ARG A 76 -20.55 4.53 6.76
N SER A 77 -19.48 3.75 6.92
CA SER A 77 -18.42 3.56 5.91
C SER A 77 -18.94 2.91 4.62
N PHE A 78 -19.88 1.96 4.72
CA PHE A 78 -20.52 1.34 3.56
C PHE A 78 -21.28 2.35 2.72
N TYR A 79 -22.12 3.19 3.34
CA TYR A 79 -22.90 4.19 2.62
C TYR A 79 -22.00 5.23 1.95
N ARG A 80 -20.95 5.69 2.64
CA ARG A 80 -19.94 6.59 2.06
C ARG A 80 -19.27 5.98 0.83
N LEU A 81 -18.90 4.69 0.88
CA LEU A 81 -18.29 4.00 -0.26
C LEU A 81 -19.29 3.85 -1.41
N SER A 82 -20.53 3.45 -1.12
CA SER A 82 -21.59 3.32 -2.12
C SER A 82 -21.88 4.63 -2.85
N GLU A 83 -21.91 5.76 -2.11
CA GLU A 83 -22.10 7.10 -2.69
C GLU A 83 -20.95 7.46 -3.64
N VAL A 84 -19.69 7.24 -3.22
CA VAL A 84 -18.51 7.52 -4.04
C VAL A 84 -18.45 6.62 -5.28
N VAL A 85 -18.79 5.34 -5.16
CA VAL A 85 -18.86 4.42 -6.31
C VAL A 85 -19.92 4.89 -7.31
N GLN A 86 -21.09 5.31 -6.84
CA GLN A 86 -22.15 5.86 -7.69
C GLN A 86 -21.71 7.18 -8.35
N ASP A 87 -21.00 8.06 -7.65
CA ASP A 87 -20.52 9.35 -8.17
C ASP A 87 -19.44 9.18 -9.25
N ILE A 88 -18.44 8.31 -8.98
CA ILE A 88 -17.31 8.11 -9.89
C ILE A 88 -17.68 7.21 -11.07
N PHE A 89 -18.40 6.11 -10.82
CA PHE A 89 -18.64 5.07 -11.82
C PHE A 89 -20.09 4.99 -12.31
N GLY A 90 -21.06 5.57 -11.60
CA GLY A 90 -22.47 5.56 -12.01
C GLY A 90 -23.23 4.25 -11.74
N PHE A 91 -22.63 3.27 -11.06
CA PHE A 91 -23.25 1.97 -10.84
C PHE A 91 -24.38 2.01 -9.80
N ARG A 92 -25.59 1.61 -10.23
CA ARG A 92 -26.78 1.53 -9.38
C ARG A 92 -26.64 0.56 -8.21
N HIS A 93 -25.88 -0.51 -8.39
CA HIS A 93 -25.68 -1.57 -7.41
C HIS A 93 -24.19 -1.81 -7.20
N PHE A 94 -23.81 -2.06 -5.95
CA PHE A 94 -22.43 -2.21 -5.51
C PHE A 94 -22.36 -3.27 -4.42
N VAL A 95 -21.28 -4.06 -4.43
CA VAL A 95 -20.89 -4.96 -3.34
C VAL A 95 -19.41 -4.68 -3.06
N PRO A 96 -19.04 -4.35 -1.81
CA PRO A 96 -17.65 -4.12 -1.42
C PRO A 96 -16.81 -5.39 -1.49
#